data_AF-A0A820K7H8-F1
#
_entry.id   AF-A0A820K7H8-F1
#
_cell.length_a   1.000
_cell.length_b   1.000
_cell.length_c   1.000
_cell.angle_alpha   90.00
_cell.angle_beta   90.00
_cell.angle_gamma   90.00
#
_symmetry.space_group_name_H-M   'P 1'
#
loop_
_entity.id
_entity.type
_entity.pdbx_description
1 polymer ?
#
loop_
_entity_poly.entity_id
_entity_poly.type
_entity_poly.pdbx_seq_one_letter_code
_entity_poly.pdbx_strand_id
1 'polypeptide(L)'
;EAMRWIGSEKFERRWFDKVRTLGPFCLLLWDNPYCYEPTKNGTVLYRGIKIDDDIISAFQKECSKKEKTLCSLQAFTSCSRNRKEAEKFGNVLFIMIVKHTFTVDLQPVSYYPHEEEELILPGVCFTADRMEFDKRTNKHVIYLNLIQQHRRDDDYQVSSKLHVYLCVYQIPYGQP
;
A
#
# COMPACT_ATOMS: atom_id res chain seq x y z
N GLU A 1 6.81 1.92 13.62
CA GLU A 1 5.78 2.09 12.57
C GLU A 1 6.03 3.38 11.78
N ALA A 2 5.38 3.55 10.62
CA ALA A 2 4.71 4.83 10.33
C ALA A 2 3.75 4.69 9.12
N MET A 3 2.50 4.35 9.42
CA MET A 3 1.38 4.98 8.70
C MET A 3 1.33 6.46 9.09
N ARG A 4 0.91 7.34 8.17
CA ARG A 4 1.01 8.79 8.35
C ARG A 4 -0.27 9.38 8.95
N TRP A 5 -0.13 10.28 9.91
CA TRP A 5 -1.04 11.41 10.15
C TRP A 5 -0.29 12.67 9.71
N ILE A 6 -0.85 13.46 8.80
CA ILE A 6 -0.26 14.74 8.37
C ILE A 6 -0.57 15.81 9.42
N GLY A 7 0.41 16.66 9.76
CA GLY A 7 0.22 17.82 10.64
C GLY A 7 0.97 17.80 11.98
N SER A 8 1.85 16.82 12.24
CA SER A 8 2.73 16.85 13.42
C SER A 8 4.18 17.19 13.02
N GLU A 9 4.76 18.20 13.65
CA GLU A 9 6.13 18.70 13.38
C GLU A 9 7.21 17.61 13.52
N LYS A 10 7.02 16.67 14.44
CA LYS A 10 7.94 15.53 14.67
C LYS A 10 7.95 14.55 13.49
N PHE A 11 6.81 14.34 12.84
CA PHE A 11 6.72 13.49 11.64
C PHE A 11 7.28 14.19 10.40
N GLU A 12 7.17 15.52 10.32
CA GLU A 12 7.68 16.32 9.20
C GLU A 12 9.22 16.32 9.14
N ARG A 13 9.93 16.55 10.25
CA ARG A 13 11.41 16.52 10.23
C ARG A 13 11.97 15.17 9.81
N ARG A 14 11.42 14.08 10.37
CA ARG A 14 11.83 12.72 10.00
C ARG A 14 11.59 12.42 8.52
N TRP A 15 10.59 13.06 7.91
CA TRP A 15 10.32 12.94 6.49
C TRP A 15 11.29 13.75 5.64
N PHE A 16 11.58 15.00 6.00
CA PHE A 16 12.57 15.84 5.29
C PHE A 16 13.94 15.17 5.20
N ASP A 17 14.38 14.52 6.29
CA ASP A 17 15.64 13.78 6.29
C ASP A 17 15.62 12.62 5.28
N LYS A 18 14.49 11.91 5.17
CA LYS A 18 14.32 10.82 4.20
C LYS A 18 14.20 11.30 2.76
N VAL A 19 13.60 12.46 2.52
CA VAL A 19 13.49 13.04 1.16
C VAL A 19 14.87 13.35 0.60
N ARG A 20 15.77 13.86 1.44
CA ARG A 20 17.16 14.14 1.00
C ARG A 20 17.91 12.89 0.56
N THR A 21 17.64 11.74 1.19
CA THR A 21 18.36 10.49 0.88
C THR A 21 17.65 9.62 -0.16
N LEU A 22 16.31 9.52 -0.12
CA LEU A 22 15.52 8.61 -0.94
C LEU A 22 14.76 9.31 -2.07
N GLY A 23 14.60 10.64 -2.01
CA GLY A 23 13.90 11.42 -3.03
C GLY A 23 14.44 11.20 -4.44
N PRO A 24 15.77 11.26 -4.67
CA PRO A 24 16.34 11.00 -5.99
C PRO A 24 16.03 9.60 -6.52
N PHE A 25 16.07 8.57 -5.68
CA PHE A 25 15.70 7.20 -6.08
C PHE A 25 14.22 7.08 -6.42
N CYS A 26 13.33 7.73 -5.66
CA CYS A 26 11.91 7.77 -5.98
C CYS A 26 11.64 8.44 -7.33
N LEU A 27 12.40 9.49 -7.69
CA LEU A 27 12.30 10.13 -9.01
C LEU A 27 12.77 9.20 -10.14
N LEU A 28 13.87 8.47 -9.94
CA LEU A 28 14.34 7.48 -10.91
C LEU A 28 13.33 6.34 -11.11
N LEU A 29 12.66 5.90 -10.05
CA LEU A 29 11.58 4.91 -10.14
C LEU A 29 10.36 5.48 -10.85
N TRP A 30 10.05 6.76 -10.65
CA TRP A 30 8.94 7.43 -11.33
C TRP A 30 9.18 7.59 -12.84
N ASP A 31 10.40 7.93 -13.22
CA ASP A 31 10.81 8.11 -14.63
C ASP A 31 11.18 6.79 -15.33
N ASN A 32 11.02 5.65 -14.65
CA ASN A 32 11.37 4.36 -15.21
C ASN A 32 10.36 3.96 -16.33
N PRO A 33 10.82 3.70 -17.57
CA PRO A 33 9.94 3.35 -18.68
C PRO A 33 9.16 2.05 -18.49
N TYR A 34 9.57 1.19 -17.57
CA TYR A 34 8.84 -0.03 -17.22
C TYR A 34 7.60 0.24 -16.35
N CYS A 35 7.41 1.46 -15.83
CA CYS A 35 6.25 1.86 -15.03
C CYS A 35 4.98 2.13 -15.86
N TYR A 36 5.06 2.08 -17.19
CA TYR A 36 3.94 2.46 -18.08
C TYR A 36 3.04 1.29 -18.48
N GLU A 37 3.42 0.05 -18.18
CA GLU A 37 2.55 -1.09 -18.46
C GLU A 37 1.52 -1.25 -17.35
N PRO A 38 0.21 -1.22 -17.67
CA PRO A 38 -0.81 -1.44 -16.68
C PRO A 38 -0.75 -2.89 -16.20
N THR A 39 -0.79 -3.08 -14.89
CA THR A 39 -0.88 -4.39 -14.28
C THR A 39 -2.16 -5.08 -14.72
N LYS A 40 -2.07 -6.38 -15.03
CA LYS A 40 -3.21 -7.17 -15.50
C LYS A 40 -4.39 -7.11 -14.50
N ASN A 41 -5.59 -6.88 -15.02
CA ASN A 41 -6.82 -6.93 -14.22
C ASN A 41 -6.98 -8.34 -13.60
N GLY A 42 -7.31 -8.36 -12.31
CA GLY A 42 -7.45 -9.58 -11.51
C GLY A 42 -6.16 -10.03 -10.82
N THR A 43 -5.02 -9.38 -11.06
CA THR A 43 -3.80 -9.62 -10.28
C THR A 43 -4.09 -9.38 -8.79
N VAL A 44 -3.61 -10.29 -7.94
CA VAL A 44 -3.75 -10.18 -6.48
C VAL A 44 -2.39 -9.88 -5.87
N LEU A 45 -2.31 -8.79 -5.13
CA LEU A 45 -1.13 -8.35 -4.40
C LEU A 45 -1.39 -8.48 -2.89
N TYR A 46 -0.35 -8.85 -2.16
CA TYR A 46 -0.41 -9.10 -0.72
C TYR A 46 0.55 -8.19 0.01
N ARG A 47 0.13 -7.70 1.19
CA ARG A 47 1.01 -6.92 2.05
C ARG A 47 0.71 -7.18 3.51
N GLY A 48 1.64 -7.81 4.21
CA GLY A 48 1.62 -7.90 5.67
C GLY A 48 2.18 -6.63 6.28
N ILE A 49 1.50 -6.08 7.28
CA ILE A 49 1.95 -4.88 7.96
C ILE A 49 1.41 -4.83 9.39
N LYS A 50 2.22 -4.26 10.28
CA LYS A 50 1.78 -3.94 11.64
C LYS A 50 1.08 -2.59 11.63
N ILE A 51 -0.20 -2.58 12.00
CA ILE A 51 -1.02 -1.38 12.08
C ILE A 51 -1.75 -1.32 13.43
N ASP A 52 -1.99 -0.10 13.90
CA ASP A 52 -2.64 0.15 15.19
C ASP A 52 -4.15 -0.13 15.14
N ASP A 53 -4.74 -0.46 16.30
CA ASP A 53 -6.14 -0.91 16.42
C ASP A 53 -7.17 0.15 16.01
N ASP A 54 -6.82 1.43 16.13
CA ASP A 54 -7.64 2.56 15.68
C ASP A 54 -7.81 2.54 14.15
N ILE A 55 -6.75 2.22 13.42
CA ILE A 55 -6.77 2.14 11.96
C ILE A 55 -7.48 0.86 11.50
N ILE A 56 -7.28 -0.26 12.20
CA ILE A 56 -8.05 -1.50 12.01
C ILE A 56 -9.55 -1.21 12.16
N SER A 57 -9.93 -0.49 13.22
CA SER A 57 -11.31 -0.08 13.47
C SER A 57 -11.86 0.84 12.37
N ALA A 58 -11.02 1.72 11.81
CA ALA A 58 -11.41 2.58 10.71
C ALA A 58 -11.71 1.76 9.44
N PHE A 59 -10.88 0.77 9.10
CA PHE A 59 -11.16 -0.16 8.01
C PHE A 59 -12.42 -0.98 8.23
N GLN A 60 -12.66 -1.45 9.45
CA GLN A 60 -13.88 -2.18 9.78
C GLN A 60 -15.15 -1.34 9.52
N LYS A 61 -15.11 -0.05 9.90
CA LYS A 61 -16.19 0.90 9.62
C LYS A 61 -16.40 1.09 8.13
N GLU A 62 -15.33 1.29 7.35
CA GLU A 62 -15.44 1.44 5.88
C GLU A 62 -16.00 0.17 5.21
N CYS A 63 -15.54 -1.01 5.62
CA CYS A 63 -16.04 -2.28 5.11
C CYS A 63 -17.55 -2.47 5.39
N SER A 64 -18.06 -1.89 6.47
CA SER A 64 -19.48 -1.98 6.85
C SER A 64 -20.39 -1.00 6.09
N LYS A 65 -19.84 -0.03 5.36
CA LYS A 65 -20.66 0.92 4.58
C LYS A 65 -21.23 0.27 3.33
N LYS A 66 -22.46 0.66 2.99
CA LYS A 66 -23.12 0.32 1.72
C LYS A 66 -22.42 0.99 0.53
N GLU A 67 -22.12 2.28 0.67
CA GLU A 67 -21.33 3.04 -0.31
C GLU A 67 -19.87 3.08 0.14
N LYS A 68 -18.98 2.63 -0.74
CA LYS A 68 -17.56 2.53 -0.43
C LYS A 68 -16.88 3.86 -0.67
N THR A 69 -16.09 4.29 0.31
CA THR A 69 -15.25 5.48 0.18
C THR A 69 -14.04 5.18 -0.68
N LEU A 70 -13.77 6.04 -1.67
CA LEU A 70 -12.53 5.97 -2.44
C LEU A 70 -11.38 6.59 -1.63
N CYS A 71 -10.39 5.77 -1.33
CA CYS A 71 -9.16 6.16 -0.62
C CYS A 71 -7.97 6.13 -1.60
N SER A 72 -6.79 6.60 -1.19
CA SER A 72 -5.61 6.62 -2.05
C SER A 72 -4.31 6.29 -1.34
N LEU A 73 -3.43 5.59 -2.04
CA LEU A 73 -2.06 5.30 -1.67
C LEU A 73 -1.16 6.45 -2.09
N GLN A 74 -0.85 7.34 -1.17
CA GLN A 74 -0.09 8.57 -1.47
C GLN A 74 1.43 8.35 -1.54
N ALA A 75 1.88 7.10 -1.56
CA ALA A 75 3.29 6.74 -1.56
C ALA A 75 3.46 5.42 -2.27
N PHE A 76 4.70 5.16 -2.69
CA PHE A 76 5.08 3.83 -3.15
C PHE A 76 4.74 2.80 -2.07
N THR A 77 3.98 1.78 -2.45
CA THR A 77 3.52 0.72 -1.55
C THR A 77 4.10 -0.61 -2.02
N SER A 78 5.10 -1.10 -1.29
CA SER A 78 5.71 -2.41 -1.56
C SER A 78 4.73 -3.54 -1.22
N CYS A 79 4.54 -4.46 -2.14
CA CYS A 79 3.64 -5.60 -2.00
C CYS A 79 4.36 -6.84 -2.53
N SER A 80 3.74 -7.99 -2.34
CA SER A 80 4.23 -9.26 -2.86
C SER A 80 3.13 -9.95 -3.65
N ARG A 81 3.48 -10.62 -4.75
CA ARG A 81 2.57 -11.58 -5.40
C ARG A 81 2.48 -12.90 -4.63
N ASN A 82 3.44 -13.18 -3.76
CA ASN A 82 3.49 -14.36 -2.92
C ASN A 82 2.84 -14.11 -1.55
N ARG A 83 1.61 -14.61 -1.39
CA ARG A 83 0.85 -14.52 -0.12
C ARG A 83 1.63 -15.02 1.09
N LYS A 84 2.38 -16.13 0.96
CA LYS A 84 3.08 -16.75 2.09
C LYS A 84 4.20 -15.85 2.61
N GLU A 85 4.85 -15.10 1.73
CA GLU A 85 5.90 -14.15 2.11
C GLU A 85 5.28 -12.94 2.81
N ALA A 86 4.22 -12.35 2.24
CA ALA A 86 3.52 -11.23 2.86
C ALA A 86 2.94 -11.58 4.24
N GLU A 87 2.41 -12.79 4.44
CA GLU A 87 1.80 -13.22 5.71
C GLU A 87 2.80 -13.27 6.88
N LYS A 88 4.11 -13.33 6.63
CA LYS A 88 5.13 -13.34 7.70
C LYS A 88 5.15 -12.03 8.49
N PHE A 89 4.59 -10.94 7.96
CA PHE A 89 4.71 -9.60 8.53
C PHE A 89 3.43 -9.12 9.22
N GLY A 90 3.60 -8.47 10.38
CA GLY A 90 2.57 -7.65 11.03
C GLY A 90 1.37 -8.38 11.65
N ASN A 91 0.37 -7.61 12.08
CA ASN A 91 -0.92 -8.10 12.60
C ASN A 91 -2.05 -8.02 11.56
N VAL A 92 -1.79 -7.47 10.37
CA VAL A 92 -2.76 -7.33 9.29
C VAL A 92 -2.18 -7.80 7.97
N LEU A 93 -3.02 -8.48 7.19
CA LEU A 93 -2.76 -8.83 5.80
C LEU A 93 -3.73 -8.08 4.89
N PHE A 94 -3.20 -7.22 4.03
CA PHE A 94 -3.95 -6.65 2.92
C PHE A 94 -3.94 -7.63 1.74
N ILE A 95 -5.13 -7.91 1.20
CA ILE A 95 -5.33 -8.62 -0.06
C ILE A 95 -5.87 -7.60 -1.06
N MET A 96 -5.06 -7.20 -2.02
CA MET A 96 -5.34 -6.14 -2.96
C MET A 96 -5.61 -6.72 -4.34
N ILE A 97 -6.85 -6.59 -4.81
CA ILE A 97 -7.25 -7.04 -6.14
C ILE A 97 -7.10 -5.87 -7.11
N VAL A 98 -6.22 -6.02 -8.08
CA VAL A 98 -6.00 -5.05 -9.14
C VAL A 98 -7.19 -5.05 -10.09
N LYS A 99 -7.88 -3.91 -10.23
CA LYS A 99 -8.84 -3.69 -11.33
C LYS A 99 -8.17 -3.01 -12.50
N HIS A 100 -7.42 -1.94 -12.20
CA HIS A 100 -6.59 -1.21 -13.14
C HIS A 100 -5.58 -0.42 -12.32
N THR A 101 -4.28 -0.70 -12.42
CA THR A 101 -3.24 0.07 -11.71
C THR A 101 -1.93 -0.06 -12.45
N PHE A 102 -1.01 0.86 -12.17
CA PHE A 102 0.39 0.72 -12.58
C PHE A 102 1.20 0.22 -11.38
N THR A 103 2.05 -0.77 -11.63
CA THR A 103 2.97 -1.34 -10.66
C THR A 103 4.33 -1.57 -11.30
N VAL A 104 5.34 -1.79 -10.48
CA VAL A 104 6.68 -2.14 -10.94
C VAL A 104 7.04 -3.48 -10.35
N ASP A 105 7.36 -4.44 -11.22
CA ASP A 105 7.93 -5.71 -10.80
C ASP A 105 9.40 -5.50 -10.39
N LEU A 106 9.69 -5.67 -9.10
CA LEU A 106 11.05 -5.55 -8.57
C LEU A 106 11.79 -6.89 -8.55
N GLN A 107 11.10 -8.01 -8.80
CA GLN A 107 11.69 -9.34 -8.78
C GLN A 107 12.97 -9.47 -9.65
N PRO A 108 13.06 -8.90 -10.87
CA PRO A 108 14.25 -9.05 -11.72
C PRO A 108 15.52 -8.38 -11.18
N VAL A 109 15.36 -7.39 -10.29
CA VAL A 109 16.46 -6.58 -9.75
C VAL A 109 16.62 -6.72 -8.24
N SER A 110 15.71 -7.45 -7.59
CA SER A 110 15.71 -7.65 -6.15
C SER A 110 16.77 -8.66 -5.72
N TYR A 111 17.39 -8.39 -4.57
CA TYR A 111 18.25 -9.37 -3.89
C TYR A 111 17.43 -10.54 -3.31
N TYR A 112 16.10 -10.36 -3.16
CA TYR A 112 15.17 -11.35 -2.63
C TYR A 112 14.08 -11.68 -3.67
N PRO A 113 14.41 -12.29 -4.82
CA PRO A 113 13.47 -12.49 -5.91
C PRO A 113 12.30 -13.43 -5.57
N HIS A 114 12.47 -14.30 -4.57
CA HIS A 114 11.43 -15.21 -4.08
C HIS A 114 10.30 -14.50 -3.32
N GLU A 115 10.52 -13.27 -2.87
CA GLU A 115 9.48 -12.43 -2.29
C GLU A 115 8.49 -11.95 -3.35
N GLU A 116 8.83 -12.04 -4.64
CA GLU A 116 8.01 -11.58 -5.76
C GLU A 116 7.49 -10.15 -5.52
N GLU A 117 8.41 -9.27 -5.13
CA GLU A 117 8.09 -7.89 -4.74
C GLU A 117 7.56 -7.08 -5.92
N GLU A 118 6.44 -6.40 -5.68
CA GLU A 118 5.77 -5.54 -6.63
C GLU A 118 5.47 -4.19 -5.98
N LEU A 119 5.91 -3.11 -6.61
CA LEU A 119 5.79 -1.76 -6.08
C LEU A 119 4.59 -1.06 -6.70
N ILE A 120 3.57 -0.76 -5.90
CA ILE A 120 2.44 0.06 -6.33
C ILE A 120 2.87 1.52 -6.37
N LEU A 121 2.57 2.21 -7.47
CA LEU A 121 2.90 3.62 -7.64
C LEU A 121 2.06 4.53 -6.72
N PRO A 122 2.59 5.70 -6.32
CA PRO A 122 1.81 6.72 -5.64
C PRO A 122 0.60 7.19 -6.47
N GLY A 123 -0.49 7.53 -5.79
CA GLY A 123 -1.73 8.02 -6.38
C GLY A 123 -2.75 6.93 -6.72
N VAL A 124 -2.39 5.64 -6.59
CA VAL A 124 -3.33 4.53 -6.80
C VAL A 124 -4.46 4.62 -5.77
N CYS A 125 -5.69 4.62 -6.25
CA CYS A 125 -6.87 4.64 -5.41
C CYS A 125 -7.31 3.24 -5.03
N PHE A 126 -8.08 3.13 -3.94
CA PHE A 126 -8.66 1.87 -3.53
C PHE A 126 -9.98 2.04 -2.77
N THR A 127 -10.76 0.98 -2.75
CA THR A 127 -11.91 0.82 -1.84
C THR A 127 -11.69 -0.37 -0.93
N ALA A 128 -12.13 -0.25 0.33
CA ALA A 128 -12.15 -1.35 1.28
C ALA A 128 -13.45 -2.15 1.14
N ASP A 129 -13.35 -3.37 0.65
CA ASP A 129 -14.52 -4.19 0.32
C ASP A 129 -15.06 -4.91 1.54
N ARG A 130 -14.21 -5.74 2.13
CA ARG A 130 -14.53 -6.54 3.31
C ARG A 130 -13.32 -6.75 4.20
N MET A 131 -13.59 -7.14 5.44
CA MET A 131 -12.58 -7.43 6.44
C MET A 131 -13.02 -8.65 7.25
N GLU A 132 -12.07 -9.53 7.54
CA GLU A 132 -12.26 -10.71 8.36
C GLU A 132 -11.11 -10.86 9.35
N PHE A 133 -11.30 -11.69 10.37
CA PHE A 133 -10.25 -12.04 11.31
C PHE A 133 -9.93 -13.52 11.19
N ASP A 134 -8.70 -13.82 10.74
CA ASP A 134 -8.22 -15.20 10.66
C ASP A 134 -7.68 -15.63 12.02
N LYS A 135 -8.45 -16.46 12.71
CA LYS A 135 -8.09 -17.01 14.03
C LYS A 135 -6.84 -17.89 14.01
N ARG A 136 -6.52 -18.52 12.87
CA ARG A 136 -5.35 -19.39 12.75
C ARG A 136 -4.06 -18.58 12.70
N THR A 137 -4.06 -17.50 11.94
CA THR A 137 -2.90 -16.62 11.80
C THR A 137 -2.90 -15.47 12.81
N ASN A 138 -4.00 -15.29 13.55
CA ASN A 138 -4.23 -14.20 14.49
C ASN A 138 -4.04 -12.82 13.83
N LYS A 139 -4.59 -12.66 12.61
CA LYS A 139 -4.46 -11.45 11.79
C LYS A 139 -5.82 -10.97 11.30
N HIS A 140 -5.94 -9.64 11.14
CA HIS A 140 -7.01 -9.09 10.33
C HIS A 140 -6.65 -9.21 8.84
N VAL A 141 -7.57 -9.72 8.04
CA VAL A 141 -7.43 -9.82 6.60
C VAL A 141 -8.36 -8.79 5.96
N ILE A 142 -7.79 -7.83 5.24
CA ILE A 142 -8.52 -6.69 4.67
C ILE A 142 -8.43 -6.77 3.15
N TYR A 143 -9.59 -6.83 2.49
CA TYR A 143 -9.69 -6.94 1.04
C TYR A 143 -9.89 -5.56 0.42
N LEU A 144 -8.98 -5.18 -0.48
CA LEU A 144 -8.99 -3.90 -1.18
C LEU A 144 -9.16 -4.12 -2.68
N ASN A 145 -9.89 -3.23 -3.36
CA ASN A 145 -9.90 -3.16 -4.82
C ASN A 145 -9.05 -1.96 -5.26
N LEU A 146 -8.01 -2.18 -6.06
CA LEU A 146 -7.11 -1.12 -6.55
C LEU A 146 -7.55 -0.59 -7.91
N ILE A 147 -7.62 0.73 -8.03
CA ILE A 147 -8.04 1.45 -9.22
C ILE A 147 -7.13 2.68 -9.39
N GLN A 148 -6.51 2.84 -10.55
CA GLN A 148 -5.86 4.08 -10.94
C GLN A 148 -6.94 5.09 -11.30
N GLN A 149 -6.96 6.23 -10.63
CA GLN A 149 -7.74 7.35 -11.15
C GLN A 149 -7.08 7.88 -12.42
N HIS A 150 -7.75 7.67 -13.55
CA HIS A 150 -7.51 8.53 -14.71
C HIS A 150 -8.15 9.88 -14.36
N ARG A 151 -7.39 10.99 -14.44
CA ARG A 151 -8.00 12.33 -14.46
C ARG A 151 -8.93 12.40 -15.68
N ARG A 152 -10.22 12.16 -15.47
CA ARG A 152 -11.34 12.66 -16.27
C ARG A 152 -12.44 13.08 -15.30
N ASP A 153 -13.11 14.16 -15.66
CA ASP A 153 -14.02 15.01 -14.89
C ASP A 153 -15.28 14.33 -14.31
N ASP A 154 -15.16 13.21 -13.60
CA ASP A 154 -16.30 12.57 -12.96
C ASP A 154 -16.29 12.72 -11.42
N ASP A 155 -17.44 13.22 -10.98
CA ASP A 155 -17.80 13.85 -9.71
C ASP A 155 -17.82 12.89 -8.51
N TYR A 156 -16.71 12.19 -8.24
CA TYR A 156 -16.56 11.43 -7.00
C TYR A 156 -16.10 12.37 -5.88
N GLN A 157 -16.99 12.65 -4.92
CA GLN A 157 -16.62 13.30 -3.66
C GLN A 157 -15.51 12.49 -2.96
N VAL A 158 -14.27 12.94 -3.12
CA VAL A 158 -13.12 12.42 -2.37
C VAL A 158 -13.32 12.80 -0.91
N SER A 159 -13.75 11.83 -0.10
CA SER A 159 -13.83 12.02 1.35
C SER A 159 -12.41 12.11 1.92
N SER A 160 -12.05 13.30 2.39
CA SER A 160 -10.77 13.61 3.05
C SER A 160 -10.60 12.96 4.44
N LYS A 161 -11.52 12.09 4.88
CA LYS A 161 -11.54 11.55 6.24
C LYS A 161 -10.76 10.25 6.43
N LEU A 162 -10.35 9.55 5.37
CA LEU A 162 -9.59 8.32 5.48
C LEU A 162 -8.33 8.36 4.61
N HIS A 163 -7.33 9.10 5.06
CA HIS A 163 -6.01 9.09 4.45
C HIS A 163 -5.19 7.93 4.99
N VAL A 164 -5.30 6.76 4.37
CA VAL A 164 -4.45 5.61 4.72
C VAL A 164 -3.18 5.66 3.89
N TYR A 165 -2.09 6.09 4.52
CA TYR A 165 -0.76 6.10 3.90
C TYR A 165 -0.05 4.77 4.18
N LEU A 166 -0.14 3.82 3.24
CA LEU A 166 0.70 2.63 3.24
C LEU A 166 2.07 2.99 2.67
N CYS A 167 3.09 3.02 3.51
CA CYS A 167 4.47 3.12 3.08
C CYS A 167 5.35 2.42 4.12
N VAL A 168 5.99 1.30 3.76
CA VAL A 168 7.01 0.68 4.61
C VAL A 168 8.05 0.07 3.68
N TYR A 169 9.28 0.59 3.78
CA TYR A 169 10.51 -0.16 3.53
C TYR A 169 10.87 -0.84 4.85
N GLN A 170 11.10 -2.15 4.81
CA GLN A 170 11.70 -2.89 5.92
C GLN A 170 13.09 -3.32 5.45
N ILE A 171 14.12 -2.53 5.79
CA ILE A 171 15.51 -3.00 5.70
C ILE A 171 15.74 -3.79 7.00
N PRO A 172 15.95 -5.11 6.96
CA PRO A 172 16.41 -5.82 8.13
C PRO A 172 17.86 -5.38 8.39
N TYR A 173 18.05 -4.60 9.47
CA TYR A 173 19.38 -4.37 10.03
C TYR A 173 19.87 -5.70 10.63
N GLY A 174 20.77 -6.37 9.91
CA GLY A 174 21.75 -7.25 10.52
C GLY A 174 22.83 -6.38 11.18
N GLN A 175 23.07 -6.63 12.45
CA GLN A 175 24.30 -6.28 13.17
C GLN A 175 24.69 -7.52 14.00
N PRO A 176 25.98 -7.73 14.29
CA PRO A 176 27.08 -6.74 14.27
C PRO A 176 27.71 -6.54 12.90
#